data_AF-A0A660SD10-F1
#
_entry.id   AF-A0A660SD10-F1
#
_cell.length_a   1.000
_cell.length_b   1.000
_cell.length_c   1.000
_cell.angle_alpha   90.00
_cell.angle_beta   90.00
_cell.angle_gamma   90.00
#
_symmetry.space_group_name_H-M   'P 1'
#
loop_
_entity.id
_entity.type
_entity.pdbx_description
1 polymer ?
#
loop_
_entity_poly.entity_id
_entity_poly.type
_entity_poly.pdbx_seq_one_letter_code
_entity_poly.pdbx_strand_id
1 'polypeptide(L)'
;MVDSLRELLYISGLQYLKNAEEISLGYKTTNKKKHNIVFDNSTNRINIKINGEKLLAFGSTDYPSRVSGNKIYFFNIPKTIEAYLSCNFSTSSKPSVNIIADFFRETVVNFLSSKNIFIPIIYPLPDNLPVLFVSHDIDLLRYSKFYDIFRPNKFKKISDFLALFNPRYDRYWNIDRIIQWEKENSIKSTYFFITRSKDKHARRYSLTEAKPTIELLKKNNIEIGLHLPDFEKIDSESVSREIKIITKYASVKGVRKHYLTDDFLGYINALNGSGINYDSTAGFRNQIGFKIGTSYPIWYGDVLEIPLLIMDSALMKSKGTPEELMELLDKYGGIFSVLFHNHILAPEYKNWWLQIKNLIDEFRSKSPISMSGLDLLNWRKQIDSLEINLKKNKLIIKTEKHLSNYPVTIEYNGQKYRFFTGEVNHEKNIH
;
A
#
# COMPACT_ATOMS: atom_id res chain seq x y z
N MET A 1 3.38 -11.82 -12.71
CA MET A 1 3.67 -12.76 -11.60
C MET A 1 4.52 -12.02 -10.57
N VAL A 2 4.24 -12.20 -9.27
CA VAL A 2 4.99 -11.51 -8.21
C VAL A 2 6.32 -12.21 -7.96
N ASP A 3 7.40 -11.45 -7.81
CA ASP A 3 8.70 -11.97 -7.37
C ASP A 3 8.75 -11.99 -5.84
N SER A 4 8.25 -13.06 -5.24
CA SER A 4 8.11 -13.16 -3.77
C SER A 4 9.44 -13.07 -3.02
N LEU A 5 10.56 -13.46 -3.64
CA LEU A 5 11.88 -13.31 -3.02
C LEU A 5 12.34 -11.85 -3.02
N ARG A 6 12.13 -11.12 -4.12
CA ARG A 6 12.38 -9.67 -4.14
C ARG A 6 11.55 -8.94 -3.09
N GLU A 7 10.27 -9.29 -2.97
CA GLU A 7 9.37 -8.64 -2.00
C GLU A 7 9.70 -9.01 -0.56
N LEU A 8 10.11 -10.26 -0.28
CA LEU A 8 10.65 -10.64 1.02
C LEU A 8 11.85 -9.76 1.41
N LEU A 9 12.83 -9.62 0.51
CA LEU A 9 14.04 -8.84 0.78
C LEU A 9 13.74 -7.34 0.94
N TYR A 10 12.75 -6.83 0.22
CA TYR A 10 12.27 -5.46 0.40
C TYR A 10 11.64 -5.25 1.78
N ILE A 11 10.65 -6.08 2.16
CA ILE A 11 9.92 -5.91 3.43
C ILE A 11 10.82 -6.17 4.64
N SER A 12 11.72 -7.15 4.54
CA SER A 12 12.69 -7.46 5.60
C SER A 12 13.85 -6.46 5.67
N GLY A 13 13.97 -5.55 4.70
CA GLY A 13 15.10 -4.61 4.64
C GLY A 13 16.46 -5.26 4.35
N LEU A 14 16.45 -6.48 3.79
CA LEU A 14 17.65 -7.28 3.55
C LEU A 14 18.06 -7.30 2.06
N GLN A 15 17.74 -6.25 1.30
CA GLN A 15 18.04 -6.16 -0.14
C GLN A 15 19.54 -6.37 -0.44
N TYR A 16 20.43 -5.98 0.49
CA TYR A 16 21.88 -6.20 0.38
C TYR A 16 22.27 -7.66 0.14
N LEU A 17 21.49 -8.62 0.65
CA LEU A 17 21.79 -10.06 0.50
C LEU A 17 21.87 -10.53 -0.95
N LYS A 18 21.23 -9.83 -1.90
CA LYS A 18 21.31 -10.16 -3.33
C LYS A 18 22.73 -10.10 -3.87
N ASN A 19 23.55 -9.20 -3.32
CA ASN A 19 24.89 -8.89 -3.82
C ASN A 19 25.99 -9.37 -2.85
N ALA A 20 25.63 -10.04 -1.77
CA ALA A 20 26.59 -10.47 -0.75
C ALA A 20 27.55 -11.56 -1.28
N GLU A 21 28.85 -11.26 -1.26
CA GLU A 21 29.87 -12.17 -1.80
C GLU A 21 30.04 -13.46 -0.98
N GLU A 22 29.78 -13.45 0.32
CA GLU A 22 29.97 -14.63 1.19
C GLU A 22 28.68 -15.39 1.51
N ILE A 23 27.51 -14.86 1.11
CA ILE A 23 26.20 -15.37 1.47
C ILE A 23 25.49 -15.93 0.24
N SER A 24 24.84 -17.08 0.38
CA SER A 24 23.89 -17.62 -0.59
C SER A 24 22.49 -17.62 -0.01
N LEU A 25 21.49 -17.40 -0.87
CA LEU A 25 20.08 -17.37 -0.54
C LEU A 25 19.30 -18.15 -1.61
N GLY A 26 18.51 -19.16 -1.20
CA GLY A 26 17.65 -19.89 -2.14
C GLY A 26 17.27 -21.29 -1.68
N TYR A 27 16.82 -22.14 -2.61
CA TYR A 27 16.34 -23.50 -2.31
C TYR A 27 17.45 -24.56 -2.24
N LYS A 28 18.65 -24.24 -2.73
CA LYS A 28 19.78 -25.17 -2.78
C LYS A 28 20.96 -24.58 -2.03
N THR A 29 21.64 -25.42 -1.28
CA THR A 29 22.92 -25.05 -0.68
C THR A 29 23.98 -24.99 -1.75
N THR A 30 24.87 -24.01 -1.66
CA THR A 30 26.07 -23.95 -2.49
C THR A 30 27.30 -24.08 -1.60
N ASN A 31 28.20 -25.01 -1.92
CA ASN A 31 29.48 -25.12 -1.21
C ASN A 31 30.45 -23.98 -1.59
N LYS A 32 30.08 -23.12 -2.55
CA LYS A 32 30.89 -21.99 -3.01
C LYS A 32 30.83 -20.77 -2.08
N LYS A 33 29.75 -20.63 -1.29
CA LYS A 33 29.53 -19.49 -0.39
C LYS A 33 29.70 -19.93 1.06
N LYS A 34 30.29 -19.07 1.88
CA LYS A 34 30.67 -19.36 3.27
C LYS A 34 29.45 -19.58 4.16
N HIS A 35 28.35 -18.85 3.91
CA HIS A 35 27.10 -18.93 4.66
C HIS A 35 25.91 -19.15 3.72
N ASN A 36 24.95 -19.99 4.14
CA ASN A 36 23.81 -20.38 3.31
C ASN A 36 22.49 -20.14 4.05
N ILE A 37 21.60 -19.37 3.43
CA ILE A 37 20.20 -19.20 3.83
C ILE A 37 19.35 -20.04 2.88
N VAL A 38 18.71 -21.07 3.43
CA VAL A 38 18.08 -22.13 2.65
C VAL A 38 16.58 -22.16 2.92
N PHE A 39 15.79 -22.11 1.86
CA PHE A 39 14.35 -22.34 1.94
C PHE A 39 14.03 -23.80 1.64
N ASP A 40 13.12 -24.36 2.43
CA ASP A 40 12.46 -25.62 2.10
C ASP A 40 11.73 -25.52 0.74
N ASN A 41 11.67 -26.63 -0.01
CA ASN A 41 10.94 -26.74 -1.27
C ASN A 41 9.58 -27.45 -1.12
N SER A 42 9.21 -27.89 0.08
CA SER A 42 7.94 -28.52 0.40
C SER A 42 6.75 -27.64 -0.02
N THR A 43 5.69 -28.31 -0.44
CA THR A 43 4.39 -27.72 -0.78
C THR A 43 3.29 -28.13 0.19
N ASN A 44 3.65 -28.81 1.28
CA ASN A 44 2.70 -29.19 2.32
C ASN A 44 2.30 -27.94 3.10
N ARG A 45 0.99 -27.78 3.35
CA ARG A 45 0.48 -26.71 4.20
C ARG A 45 0.72 -27.09 5.66
N ILE A 46 1.32 -26.17 6.40
CA ILE A 46 1.66 -26.30 7.81
C ILE A 46 1.17 -25.08 8.57
N ASN A 47 0.92 -25.24 9.87
CA ASN A 47 0.72 -24.12 10.78
C ASN A 47 2.04 -23.85 11.49
N ILE A 48 2.53 -22.62 11.39
CA ILE A 48 3.73 -22.17 12.10
C ILE A 48 3.34 -21.14 13.14
N LYS A 49 4.10 -21.07 14.24
CA LYS A 49 3.96 -20.04 15.26
C LYS A 49 5.15 -19.09 15.19
N ILE A 50 4.91 -17.83 14.84
CA ILE A 50 5.92 -16.77 14.78
C ILE A 50 5.46 -15.63 15.68
N ASN A 51 6.31 -15.21 16.63
CA ASN A 51 6.03 -14.06 17.51
C ASN A 51 4.66 -14.10 18.20
N GLY A 52 4.20 -15.29 18.59
CA GLY A 52 2.91 -15.53 19.22
C GLY A 52 1.75 -15.77 18.24
N GLU A 53 1.93 -15.41 16.97
CA GLU A 53 0.92 -15.49 15.92
C GLU A 53 0.96 -16.85 15.21
N LYS A 54 -0.22 -17.43 14.96
CA LYS A 54 -0.36 -18.66 14.18
C LYS A 54 -0.60 -18.30 12.73
N LEU A 55 0.28 -18.76 11.83
CA LEU A 55 0.23 -18.46 10.41
C LEU A 55 0.18 -19.75 9.60
N LEU A 56 -0.58 -19.71 8.50
CA LEU A 56 -0.53 -20.76 7.48
C LEU A 56 0.72 -20.53 6.60
N ALA A 57 1.46 -21.59 6.34
CA ALA A 57 2.68 -21.56 5.54
C ALA A 57 2.85 -22.86 4.74
N PHE A 58 3.86 -22.88 3.88
CA PHE A 58 4.34 -24.10 3.23
C PHE A 58 5.66 -24.56 3.84
N GLY A 59 5.80 -25.85 4.15
CA GLY A 59 7.03 -26.41 4.70
C GLY A 59 6.89 -27.89 5.05
N SER A 60 8.00 -28.52 5.43
CA SER A 60 8.09 -29.94 5.81
C SER A 60 7.94 -30.17 7.32
N THR A 61 8.16 -29.12 8.12
CA THR A 61 8.05 -29.13 9.58
C THR A 61 7.34 -27.87 10.07
N ASP A 62 6.80 -27.89 11.28
CA ASP A 62 6.18 -26.74 11.95
C ASP A 62 7.19 -25.79 12.62
N TYR A 63 8.48 -26.13 12.58
CA TYR A 63 9.56 -25.27 13.06
C TYR A 63 9.86 -24.16 12.04
N PRO A 64 9.81 -22.88 12.44
CA PRO A 64 9.92 -21.78 11.49
C PRO A 64 11.36 -21.56 10.98
N SER A 65 12.37 -21.97 11.74
CA SER A 65 13.75 -22.00 11.27
C SER A 65 14.62 -23.02 12.04
N ARG A 66 15.76 -23.40 11.46
CA ARG A 66 16.76 -24.27 12.09
C ARG A 66 18.17 -23.90 11.61
N VAL A 67 19.12 -23.78 12.54
CA VAL A 67 20.54 -23.56 12.23
C VAL A 67 21.30 -24.89 12.24
N SER A 68 22.22 -25.07 11.29
CA SER A 68 23.17 -26.19 11.26
C SER A 68 24.50 -25.75 10.65
N GLY A 69 25.51 -25.59 11.50
CA GLY A 69 26.85 -25.14 11.10
C GLY A 69 26.82 -23.74 10.47
N ASN A 70 27.09 -23.67 9.17
CA ASN A 70 27.09 -22.43 8.36
C ASN A 70 25.82 -22.28 7.52
N LYS A 71 24.76 -23.03 7.86
CA LYS A 71 23.48 -23.02 7.16
C LYS A 71 22.37 -22.62 8.11
N ILE A 72 21.43 -21.85 7.62
CA ILE A 72 20.14 -21.64 8.25
C ILE A 72 19.03 -22.06 7.30
N TYR A 73 18.08 -22.82 7.82
CA TYR A 73 16.95 -23.38 7.09
C TYR A 73 15.68 -22.68 7.55
N PHE A 74 14.81 -22.38 6.60
CA PHE A 74 13.47 -21.86 6.82
C PHE A 74 12.46 -22.78 6.14
N PHE A 75 11.20 -22.72 6.57
CA PHE A 75 10.07 -23.20 5.76
C PHE A 75 10.08 -22.50 4.37
N ASN A 76 9.18 -22.91 3.47
CA ASN A 76 9.12 -22.37 2.11
C ASN A 76 8.52 -20.95 2.12
N ILE A 77 9.30 -19.98 2.57
CA ILE A 77 8.93 -18.57 2.71
C ILE A 77 8.50 -17.99 1.35
N PRO A 78 9.25 -18.14 0.23
CA PRO A 78 8.86 -17.51 -1.02
C PRO A 78 7.50 -18.01 -1.52
N LYS A 79 7.21 -19.32 -1.42
CA LYS A 79 5.90 -19.87 -1.79
C LYS A 79 4.79 -19.47 -0.82
N THR A 80 5.12 -19.33 0.47
CA THR A 80 4.19 -18.85 1.49
C THR A 80 3.77 -17.41 1.21
N ILE A 81 4.73 -16.53 0.94
CA ILE A 81 4.46 -15.13 0.57
C ILE A 81 3.67 -15.06 -0.73
N GLU A 82 4.04 -15.84 -1.75
CA GLU A 82 3.28 -15.93 -3.00
C GLU A 82 1.80 -16.29 -2.74
N ALA A 83 1.51 -17.24 -1.84
CA ALA A 83 0.14 -17.60 -1.50
C ALA A 83 -0.64 -16.50 -0.76
N TYR A 84 -0.01 -15.73 0.11
CA TYR A 84 -0.65 -14.55 0.72
C TYR A 84 -0.93 -13.47 -0.32
N LEU A 85 0.07 -13.13 -1.14
CA LEU A 85 -0.02 -12.09 -2.17
C LEU A 85 -1.00 -12.44 -3.30
N SER A 86 -1.35 -13.71 -3.44
CA SER A 86 -2.37 -14.20 -4.38
C SER A 86 -3.74 -14.44 -3.73
N CYS A 87 -3.93 -14.06 -2.46
CA CYS A 87 -5.15 -14.30 -1.67
C CYS A 87 -5.52 -15.80 -1.52
N ASN A 88 -4.57 -16.71 -1.74
CA ASN A 88 -4.76 -18.16 -1.65
C ASN A 88 -4.72 -18.68 -0.20
N PHE A 89 -4.17 -17.89 0.72
CA PHE A 89 -4.28 -18.11 2.15
C PHE A 89 -5.33 -17.15 2.72
N SER A 90 -6.53 -17.67 2.97
CA SER A 90 -7.54 -16.94 3.72
C SER A 90 -7.20 -17.01 5.21
N THR A 91 -6.30 -16.15 5.68
CA THR A 91 -6.20 -15.90 7.12
C THR A 91 -6.42 -14.42 7.40
N SER A 92 -6.74 -14.15 8.68
CA SER A 92 -7.21 -12.88 9.26
C SER A 92 -6.59 -11.64 8.63
N SER A 93 -7.33 -10.54 8.67
CA SER A 93 -6.99 -9.13 8.37
C SER A 93 -5.58 -8.60 8.72
N LYS A 94 -4.73 -9.40 9.36
CA LYS A 94 -3.37 -9.13 9.81
C LYS A 94 -2.36 -9.06 8.64
N PRO A 95 -1.25 -8.34 8.81
CA PRO A 95 -0.16 -8.29 7.84
C PRO A 95 0.78 -9.51 8.00
N SER A 96 0.29 -10.71 7.73
CA SER A 96 1.02 -11.99 7.86
C SER A 96 2.38 -12.03 7.15
N VAL A 97 2.49 -11.44 5.96
CA VAL A 97 3.75 -11.32 5.20
C VAL A 97 4.75 -10.45 5.94
N ASN A 98 4.31 -9.38 6.61
CA ASN A 98 5.20 -8.55 7.41
C ASN A 98 5.76 -9.33 8.60
N ILE A 99 4.91 -10.11 9.28
CA ILE A 99 5.33 -10.95 10.41
C ILE A 99 6.39 -11.96 9.96
N ILE A 100 6.19 -12.59 8.79
CA ILE A 100 7.15 -13.54 8.22
C ILE A 100 8.46 -12.83 7.83
N ALA A 101 8.38 -11.66 7.20
CA ALA A 101 9.54 -10.90 6.77
C ALA A 101 10.36 -10.35 7.94
N ASP A 102 9.69 -9.92 9.01
CA ASP A 102 10.32 -9.50 10.26
C ASP A 102 11.05 -10.65 10.94
N PHE A 103 10.38 -11.81 11.10
CA PHE A 103 11.03 -13.02 11.60
C PHE A 103 12.23 -13.45 10.76
N PHE A 104 12.10 -13.38 9.43
CA PHE A 104 13.22 -13.65 8.52
C PHE A 104 14.38 -12.68 8.77
N ARG A 105 14.09 -11.37 8.88
CA ARG A 105 15.09 -10.33 9.21
C ARG A 105 15.83 -10.67 10.50
N GLU A 106 15.11 -10.80 11.60
CA GLU A 106 15.70 -11.04 12.92
C GLU A 106 16.55 -12.32 12.92
N THR A 107 16.01 -13.40 12.37
CA THR A 107 16.69 -14.69 12.37
C THR A 107 17.97 -14.66 11.52
N VAL A 108 17.93 -14.03 10.34
CA VAL A 108 19.11 -13.91 9.46
C VAL A 108 20.17 -12.99 10.07
N VAL A 109 19.77 -11.84 10.61
CA VAL A 109 20.69 -10.89 11.26
C VAL A 109 21.37 -11.55 12.45
N ASN A 110 20.63 -12.26 13.30
CA ASN A 110 21.20 -12.99 14.44
C ASN A 110 22.15 -14.10 14.00
N PHE A 111 21.76 -14.87 12.98
CA PHE A 111 22.61 -15.94 12.44
C PHE A 111 23.94 -15.39 11.89
N LEU A 112 23.92 -14.31 11.10
CA LEU A 112 25.13 -13.71 10.54
C LEU A 112 25.98 -13.03 11.60
N SER A 113 25.36 -12.36 12.57
CA SER A 113 26.06 -11.72 13.69
C SER A 113 26.82 -12.77 14.53
N SER A 114 26.24 -13.96 14.74
CA SER A 114 26.94 -15.09 15.40
C SER A 114 28.19 -15.58 14.66
N LYS A 115 28.38 -15.14 13.41
CA LYS A 115 29.53 -15.45 12.55
C LYS A 115 30.42 -14.21 12.32
N ASN A 116 30.23 -13.14 13.11
CA ASN A 116 30.89 -11.84 12.96
C ASN A 116 30.67 -11.20 11.58
N ILE A 117 29.50 -11.42 10.98
CA ILE A 117 29.08 -10.80 9.72
C ILE A 117 27.96 -9.81 10.02
N PHE A 118 28.26 -8.52 9.83
CA PHE A 118 27.29 -7.44 9.97
C PHE A 118 26.84 -7.01 8.57
N ILE A 119 25.54 -6.84 8.40
CA ILE A 119 24.92 -6.45 7.13
C ILE A 119 24.08 -5.19 7.32
N PRO A 120 23.97 -4.30 6.31
CA PRO A 120 23.09 -3.16 6.38
C PRO A 120 21.63 -3.59 6.27
N ILE A 121 20.76 -2.96 7.06
CA ILE A 121 19.31 -3.12 7.03
C ILE A 121 18.72 -1.84 6.45
N ILE A 122 18.01 -1.93 5.34
CA ILE A 122 17.37 -0.79 4.68
C ILE A 122 15.93 -0.73 5.12
N TYR A 123 15.53 0.33 5.79
CA TYR A 123 14.14 0.45 6.22
C TYR A 123 13.23 0.66 5.00
N PRO A 124 12.14 -0.14 4.84
CA PRO A 124 11.34 -0.10 3.61
C PRO A 124 10.54 1.21 3.45
N LEU A 125 10.30 1.92 4.55
CA LEU A 125 9.60 3.20 4.60
C LEU A 125 10.47 4.28 5.25
N PRO A 126 10.19 5.57 4.96
CA PRO A 126 10.99 6.66 5.49
C PRO A 126 11.01 6.65 7.01
N ASP A 127 12.18 6.90 7.58
CA ASP A 127 12.41 6.98 9.03
C ASP A 127 12.02 5.73 9.84
N ASN A 128 11.76 4.59 9.20
CA ASN A 128 11.20 3.40 9.83
C ASN A 128 9.88 3.69 10.58
N LEU A 129 9.09 4.63 10.06
CA LEU A 129 7.79 4.95 10.62
C LEU A 129 6.68 4.42 9.69
N PRO A 130 5.55 3.98 10.26
CA PRO A 130 4.35 3.75 9.46
C PRO A 130 3.95 5.02 8.71
N VAL A 131 3.40 4.88 7.50
CA VAL A 131 3.04 6.03 6.65
C VAL A 131 1.52 6.10 6.46
N LEU A 132 0.94 7.30 6.59
CA LEU A 132 -0.45 7.54 6.26
C LEU A 132 -0.63 7.65 4.74
N PHE A 133 -1.52 6.84 4.18
CA PHE A 133 -2.04 7.00 2.82
C PHE A 133 -3.56 7.22 2.87
N VAL A 134 -4.00 8.42 2.50
CA VAL A 134 -5.43 8.74 2.42
C VAL A 134 -5.86 8.78 0.96
N SER A 135 -7.04 8.25 0.68
CA SER A 135 -7.63 8.33 -0.64
C SER A 135 -9.14 8.46 -0.60
N HIS A 136 -9.70 9.01 -1.68
CA HIS A 136 -11.14 9.20 -1.83
C HIS A 136 -11.63 8.65 -3.15
N ASP A 137 -12.66 7.82 -3.08
CA ASP A 137 -13.39 7.39 -4.25
C ASP A 137 -14.56 8.34 -4.47
N ILE A 138 -14.49 9.09 -5.56
CA ILE A 138 -15.52 10.06 -5.93
C ILE A 138 -16.59 9.34 -6.73
N ASP A 139 -17.45 8.62 -6.01
CA ASP A 139 -18.60 7.93 -6.60
C ASP A 139 -19.79 8.86 -6.84
N LEU A 140 -19.98 9.81 -5.90
CA LEU A 140 -21.13 10.69 -5.83
C LEU A 140 -20.68 12.14 -5.63
N LEU A 141 -20.75 12.95 -6.70
CA LEU A 141 -20.57 14.40 -6.58
C LEU A 141 -21.84 15.15 -6.17
N ARG A 142 -23.01 14.53 -6.39
CA ARG A 142 -24.31 15.12 -6.11
C ARG A 142 -25.23 14.14 -5.41
N TYR A 143 -25.88 14.61 -4.36
CA TYR A 143 -27.02 13.94 -3.74
C TYR A 143 -28.27 14.14 -4.59
N SER A 144 -28.53 15.40 -4.99
CA SER A 144 -29.79 15.83 -5.59
C SER A 144 -29.82 15.60 -7.10
N LYS A 145 -30.81 14.84 -7.58
CA LYS A 145 -31.23 14.82 -8.99
C LYS A 145 -32.48 15.65 -9.19
N PHE A 146 -32.66 16.21 -10.39
CA PHE A 146 -33.89 16.92 -10.77
C PHE A 146 -35.17 16.08 -10.49
N TYR A 147 -35.13 14.78 -10.78
CA TYR A 147 -36.26 13.87 -10.53
C TYR A 147 -36.50 13.53 -9.05
N ASP A 148 -35.51 13.72 -8.16
CA ASP A 148 -35.67 13.41 -6.73
C ASP A 148 -36.56 14.42 -6.00
N ILE A 149 -36.85 15.58 -6.61
CA ILE A 149 -37.79 16.57 -6.09
C ILE A 149 -39.24 16.13 -6.25
N PHE A 150 -39.54 15.38 -7.31
CA PHE A 150 -40.87 14.85 -7.59
C PHE A 150 -41.15 13.56 -6.80
N ARG A 151 -40.19 13.04 -6.03
CA ARG A 151 -40.38 11.86 -5.19
C ARG A 151 -40.93 12.25 -3.80
N PRO A 152 -42.07 11.69 -3.37
CA PRO A 152 -42.54 11.86 -2.00
C PRO A 152 -41.57 11.19 -1.01
N ASN A 153 -41.45 11.75 0.20
CA ASN A 153 -40.68 11.20 1.34
C ASN A 153 -39.14 11.15 1.25
N LYS A 154 -38.48 11.81 0.29
CA LYS A 154 -37.05 12.14 0.46
C LYS A 154 -36.93 13.38 1.36
N PHE A 155 -36.02 13.36 2.34
CA PHE A 155 -35.72 14.51 3.21
C PHE A 155 -35.29 15.72 2.36
N LYS A 156 -36.23 16.60 2.00
CA LYS A 156 -35.99 17.79 1.19
C LYS A 156 -35.47 18.90 2.09
N LYS A 157 -34.15 19.11 2.11
CA LYS A 157 -33.57 20.32 2.74
C LYS A 157 -33.62 21.48 1.75
N ILE A 158 -33.63 22.72 2.24
CA ILE A 158 -33.53 23.93 1.41
C ILE A 158 -32.29 23.87 0.51
N SER A 159 -31.18 23.34 1.03
CA SER A 159 -29.95 23.08 0.28
C SER A 159 -30.17 22.19 -0.94
N ASP A 160 -31.05 21.20 -0.86
CA ASP A 160 -31.32 20.27 -1.97
C ASP A 160 -32.08 20.95 -3.12
N PHE A 161 -32.91 21.95 -2.80
CA PHE A 161 -33.58 22.80 -3.79
C PHE A 161 -32.60 23.78 -4.43
N LEU A 162 -31.76 24.46 -3.63
CA LEU A 162 -30.72 25.35 -4.13
C LEU A 162 -29.69 24.61 -5.00
N ALA A 163 -29.41 23.34 -4.67
CA ALA A 163 -28.51 22.46 -5.41
C ALA A 163 -28.93 22.21 -6.86
N LEU A 164 -30.20 22.45 -7.23
CA LEU A 164 -30.65 22.40 -8.63
C LEU A 164 -30.06 23.50 -9.49
N PHE A 165 -29.98 24.70 -8.91
CA PHE A 165 -29.55 25.91 -9.59
C PHE A 165 -28.04 26.12 -9.45
N ASN A 166 -27.47 25.69 -8.32
CA ASN A 166 -26.03 25.74 -8.08
C ASN A 166 -25.57 24.49 -7.31
N PRO A 167 -24.83 23.56 -7.95
CA PRO A 167 -24.33 22.34 -7.33
C PRO A 167 -23.50 22.54 -6.05
N ARG A 168 -22.94 23.73 -5.82
CA ARG A 168 -22.20 24.03 -4.59
C ARG A 168 -23.04 23.95 -3.31
N TYR A 169 -24.36 24.08 -3.41
CA TYR A 169 -25.27 23.87 -2.28
C TYR A 169 -25.63 22.39 -2.06
N ASP A 170 -25.18 21.49 -2.94
CA ASP A 170 -25.42 20.06 -2.78
C ASP A 170 -24.62 19.52 -1.58
N ARG A 171 -25.29 18.76 -0.72
CA ARG A 171 -24.68 18.20 0.50
C ARG A 171 -23.51 17.26 0.26
N TYR A 172 -23.36 16.72 -0.96
CA TYR A 172 -22.21 15.89 -1.36
C TYR A 172 -21.11 16.71 -2.05
N TRP A 173 -21.37 17.98 -2.38
CA TRP A 173 -20.38 18.90 -2.95
C TRP A 173 -19.53 19.55 -1.84
N ASN A 174 -18.72 18.73 -1.19
CA ASN A 174 -17.97 19.08 0.02
C ASN A 174 -16.45 18.92 -0.12
N ILE A 175 -15.95 18.77 -1.34
CA ILE A 175 -14.52 18.56 -1.63
C ILE A 175 -13.66 19.71 -1.10
N ASP A 176 -14.13 20.97 -1.17
CA ASP A 176 -13.43 22.11 -0.59
C ASP A 176 -13.16 21.93 0.92
N ARG A 177 -14.12 21.35 1.65
CA ARG A 177 -13.99 21.08 3.10
C ARG A 177 -13.00 19.96 3.39
N ILE A 178 -12.97 18.92 2.55
CA ILE A 178 -11.98 17.84 2.67
C ILE A 178 -10.58 18.40 2.43
N ILE A 179 -10.38 19.13 1.33
CA ILE A 179 -9.09 19.76 0.99
C ILE A 179 -8.62 20.68 2.12
N GLN A 180 -9.52 21.48 2.71
CA GLN A 180 -9.18 22.35 3.83
C GLN A 180 -8.69 21.54 5.03
N TRP A 181 -9.45 20.53 5.45
CA TRP A 181 -9.06 19.66 6.56
C TRP A 181 -7.72 18.94 6.29
N GLU A 182 -7.51 18.44 5.07
CA GLU A 182 -6.25 17.78 4.70
C GLU A 182 -5.06 18.73 4.80
N LYS A 183 -5.20 19.97 4.30
CA LYS A 183 -4.16 20.99 4.41
C LYS A 183 -3.84 21.36 5.86
N GLU A 184 -4.86 21.60 6.66
CA GLU A 184 -4.72 21.91 8.09
C GLU A 184 -3.96 20.82 8.85
N ASN A 185 -4.07 19.56 8.40
CA ASN A 185 -3.44 18.40 9.02
C ASN A 185 -2.19 17.89 8.28
N SER A 186 -1.72 18.61 7.25
CA SER A 186 -0.60 18.21 6.38
C SER A 186 -0.75 16.78 5.83
N ILE A 187 -1.96 16.44 5.40
CA ILE A 187 -2.30 15.16 4.78
C ILE A 187 -2.15 15.31 3.26
N LYS A 188 -1.45 14.36 2.66
CA LYS A 188 -1.44 14.15 1.21
C LYS A 188 -2.39 13.02 0.87
N SER A 189 -3.15 13.20 -0.20
CA SER A 189 -4.16 12.23 -0.61
C SER A 189 -4.29 12.08 -2.12
N THR A 190 -5.00 11.04 -2.52
CA THR A 190 -5.33 10.72 -3.91
C THR A 190 -6.84 10.67 -4.09
N TYR A 191 -7.37 11.37 -5.09
CA TYR A 191 -8.79 11.36 -5.44
C TYR A 191 -9.02 10.54 -6.70
N PHE A 192 -9.74 9.42 -6.60
CA PHE A 192 -10.06 8.53 -7.72
C PHE A 192 -11.42 8.92 -8.34
N PHE A 193 -11.44 9.19 -9.65
CA PHE A 193 -12.64 9.58 -10.39
C PHE A 193 -13.12 8.49 -11.35
N ILE A 194 -14.42 8.18 -11.30
CA ILE A 194 -15.02 7.16 -12.16
C ILE A 194 -15.37 7.71 -13.53
N THR A 195 -14.94 7.02 -14.59
CA THR A 195 -14.99 7.48 -15.98
C THR A 195 -16.30 7.18 -16.70
N ARG A 196 -17.00 6.08 -16.37
CA ARG A 196 -18.22 5.64 -17.06
C ARG A 196 -19.49 6.19 -16.41
N SER A 197 -20.26 7.00 -17.14
CA SER A 197 -21.62 7.38 -16.72
C SER A 197 -22.60 6.26 -16.99
N LYS A 198 -23.39 5.89 -15.98
CA LYS A 198 -24.47 4.90 -16.01
C LYS A 198 -24.02 3.44 -16.00
N ASP A 199 -23.23 3.08 -15.00
CA ASP A 199 -23.41 1.77 -14.38
C ASP A 199 -24.77 1.78 -13.63
N LYS A 200 -25.49 0.65 -13.58
CA LYS A 200 -26.73 0.49 -12.81
C LYS A 200 -26.52 0.89 -11.34
N HIS A 201 -25.27 0.86 -10.85
CA HIS A 201 -24.93 1.14 -9.45
C HIS A 201 -23.89 2.27 -9.22
N ALA A 202 -23.11 2.71 -10.22
CA ALA A 202 -21.84 3.42 -9.96
C ALA A 202 -21.61 4.83 -10.55
N ARG A 203 -22.60 5.54 -11.14
CA ARG A 203 -22.37 6.98 -11.44
C ARG A 203 -23.60 7.86 -11.36
N ARG A 204 -23.48 8.96 -10.60
CA ARG A 204 -24.44 10.07 -10.58
C ARG A 204 -23.95 11.37 -11.24
N TYR A 205 -22.75 11.43 -11.80
CA TYR A 205 -22.19 12.62 -12.45
C TYR A 205 -21.61 12.32 -13.85
N SER A 206 -21.10 13.32 -14.56
CA SER A 206 -20.25 13.16 -15.75
C SER A 206 -18.85 13.73 -15.53
N LEU A 207 -17.80 13.30 -16.24
CA LEU A 207 -16.49 13.95 -16.06
C LEU A 207 -16.52 15.44 -16.43
N THR A 208 -17.41 15.85 -17.33
CA THR A 208 -17.70 17.26 -17.60
C THR A 208 -18.22 17.98 -16.35
N GLU A 209 -19.13 17.36 -15.60
CA GLU A 209 -19.60 17.88 -14.30
C GLU A 209 -18.51 17.86 -13.23
N ALA A 210 -17.61 16.86 -13.25
CA ALA A 210 -16.49 16.77 -12.31
C ALA A 210 -15.35 17.73 -12.62
N LYS A 211 -15.30 18.30 -13.83
CA LYS A 211 -14.20 19.16 -14.30
C LYS A 211 -13.85 20.29 -13.32
N PRO A 212 -14.80 21.06 -12.74
CA PRO A 212 -14.46 22.10 -11.76
C PRO A 212 -13.75 21.54 -10.52
N THR A 213 -14.17 20.38 -10.03
CA THR A 213 -13.54 19.67 -8.91
C THR A 213 -12.13 19.19 -9.27
N ILE A 214 -11.96 18.63 -10.46
CA ILE A 214 -10.65 18.19 -10.97
C ILE A 214 -9.68 19.38 -11.08
N GLU A 215 -10.13 20.51 -11.62
CA GLU A 215 -9.30 21.72 -11.71
C GLU A 215 -8.97 22.31 -10.32
N LEU A 216 -9.90 22.24 -9.37
CA LEU A 216 -9.65 22.61 -7.98
C LEU A 216 -8.56 21.72 -7.36
N LEU A 217 -8.61 20.40 -7.53
CA LEU A 217 -7.60 19.48 -7.01
C LEU A 217 -6.22 19.77 -7.61
N LYS A 218 -6.14 19.97 -8.93
CA LYS A 218 -4.91 20.37 -9.62
C LYS A 218 -4.32 21.67 -9.08
N LYS A 219 -5.16 22.70 -8.89
CA LYS A 219 -4.73 24.00 -8.33
C LYS A 219 -4.11 23.85 -6.93
N ASN A 220 -4.51 22.82 -6.20
CA ASN A 220 -4.00 22.50 -4.87
C ASN A 220 -2.87 21.44 -4.88
N ASN A 221 -2.37 21.04 -6.04
CA ASN A 221 -1.36 19.98 -6.21
C ASN A 221 -1.75 18.64 -5.59
N ILE A 222 -3.05 18.30 -5.62
CA ILE A 222 -3.58 17.04 -5.10
C ILE A 222 -3.64 16.00 -6.21
N GLU A 223 -3.27 14.76 -5.89
CA GLU A 223 -3.20 13.68 -6.86
C GLU A 223 -4.59 13.24 -7.33
N ILE A 224 -4.71 13.00 -8.64
CA ILE A 224 -5.90 12.44 -9.28
C ILE A 224 -5.59 11.06 -9.83
N GLY A 225 -6.41 10.09 -9.48
CA GLY A 225 -6.35 8.71 -9.96
C GLY A 225 -7.57 8.31 -10.79
N LEU A 226 -7.45 7.19 -11.50
CA LEU A 226 -8.54 6.57 -12.24
C LEU A 226 -9.36 5.66 -11.29
N HIS A 227 -10.66 5.87 -11.20
CA HIS A 227 -11.55 4.89 -10.59
C HIS A 227 -12.16 4.03 -11.70
N LEU A 228 -11.71 2.78 -11.84
CA LEU A 228 -12.23 1.90 -12.88
C LEU A 228 -13.68 1.52 -12.58
N PRO A 229 -14.60 1.60 -13.56
CA PRO A 229 -15.95 1.07 -13.42
C PRO A 229 -15.98 -0.40 -12.99
N ASP A 230 -17.11 -0.85 -12.45
CA ASP A 230 -17.30 -2.27 -12.16
C ASP A 230 -17.58 -3.04 -13.44
N PHE A 231 -16.51 -3.58 -14.03
CA PHE A 231 -16.61 -4.50 -15.15
C PHE A 231 -16.68 -5.93 -14.63
N GLU A 232 -17.60 -6.73 -15.18
CA GLU A 232 -17.64 -8.18 -14.93
C GLU A 232 -16.33 -8.87 -15.35
N LYS A 233 -15.69 -8.36 -16.40
CA LYS A 233 -14.36 -8.78 -16.85
C LYS A 233 -13.53 -7.57 -17.22
N ILE A 234 -12.37 -7.43 -16.58
CA ILE A 234 -11.38 -6.38 -16.90
C ILE A 234 -10.31 -6.99 -17.80
N ASP A 235 -9.96 -6.25 -18.83
CA ASP A 235 -8.91 -6.56 -19.80
C ASP A 235 -8.15 -5.29 -20.20
N SER A 236 -7.03 -5.46 -20.89
CA SER A 236 -6.15 -4.34 -21.25
C SER A 236 -6.85 -3.30 -22.15
N GLU A 237 -7.78 -3.73 -23.00
CA GLU A 237 -8.56 -2.83 -23.87
C GLU A 237 -9.52 -1.96 -23.05
N SER A 238 -10.22 -2.57 -22.10
CA SER A 238 -11.15 -1.85 -21.23
C SER A 238 -10.43 -0.85 -20.33
N VAL A 239 -9.30 -1.23 -19.74
CA VAL A 239 -8.43 -0.30 -18.99
C VAL A 239 -7.95 0.84 -19.90
N SER A 240 -7.43 0.54 -21.09
CA SER A 240 -6.94 1.55 -22.04
C SER A 240 -8.00 2.56 -22.45
N ARG A 241 -9.26 2.11 -22.61
CA ARG A 241 -10.39 3.00 -22.92
C ARG A 241 -10.66 3.99 -21.80
N GLU A 242 -10.70 3.51 -20.55
CA GLU A 242 -10.96 4.38 -19.40
C GLU A 242 -9.81 5.37 -19.17
N ILE A 243 -8.56 4.95 -19.39
CA ILE A 243 -7.38 5.84 -19.41
C ILE A 243 -7.55 6.93 -20.46
N LYS A 244 -7.92 6.58 -21.70
CA LYS A 244 -8.17 7.57 -22.78
C LYS A 244 -9.29 8.57 -22.44
N ILE A 245 -10.24 8.19 -21.59
CA ILE A 245 -11.33 9.07 -21.16
C ILE A 245 -10.84 10.03 -20.08
N ILE A 246 -10.22 9.53 -19.00
CA ILE A 246 -9.78 10.37 -17.88
C ILE A 246 -8.64 11.31 -18.27
N THR A 247 -7.76 10.90 -19.17
CA THR A 247 -6.61 11.70 -19.65
C THR A 247 -7.00 12.99 -20.38
N LYS A 248 -8.25 13.10 -20.85
CA LYS A 248 -8.81 14.37 -21.35
C LYS A 248 -8.98 15.43 -20.25
N TYR A 249 -8.99 15.01 -18.99
CA TYR A 249 -9.23 15.85 -17.82
C TYR A 249 -8.03 15.89 -16.88
N ALA A 250 -7.32 14.77 -16.66
CA ALA A 250 -6.16 14.72 -15.78
C ALA A 250 -5.19 13.60 -16.18
N SER A 251 -3.89 13.84 -16.01
CA SER A 251 -2.90 12.75 -16.06
C SER A 251 -3.06 11.88 -14.82
N VAL A 252 -3.13 10.57 -15.00
CA VAL A 252 -3.32 9.60 -13.92
C VAL A 252 -2.18 8.59 -13.92
N LYS A 253 -1.73 8.23 -12.71
CA LYS A 253 -0.71 7.19 -12.47
C LYS A 253 -1.25 6.06 -11.62
N GLY A 254 -2.19 6.38 -10.75
CA GLY A 254 -2.91 5.45 -9.91
C GLY A 254 -4.23 5.01 -10.48
N VAL A 255 -4.64 3.81 -10.07
CA VAL A 255 -5.98 3.30 -10.29
C VAL A 255 -6.55 2.67 -9.02
N ARG A 256 -7.88 2.62 -8.93
CA ARG A 256 -8.61 1.75 -8.00
C ARG A 256 -9.84 1.20 -8.71
N LYS A 257 -10.10 -0.10 -8.60
CA LYS A 257 -11.33 -0.69 -9.13
C LYS A 257 -12.54 -0.38 -8.26
N HIS A 258 -13.64 0.03 -8.88
CA HIS A 258 -14.91 0.19 -8.20
C HIS A 258 -15.35 -1.13 -7.56
N TYR A 259 -15.81 -1.01 -6.31
CA TYR A 259 -16.07 -2.11 -5.38
C TYR A 259 -14.87 -3.00 -5.05
N LEU A 260 -13.63 -2.68 -5.36
CA LEU A 260 -12.53 -3.64 -5.22
C LEU A 260 -12.77 -4.91 -6.08
N THR A 261 -12.02 -5.98 -5.86
CA THR A 261 -12.19 -7.25 -6.60
C THR A 261 -11.87 -8.48 -5.75
N ASP A 262 -12.54 -9.59 -6.02
CA ASP A 262 -12.19 -10.91 -5.50
C ASP A 262 -11.23 -11.66 -6.43
N ASP A 263 -11.33 -11.47 -7.75
CA ASP A 263 -10.30 -11.84 -8.70
C ASP A 263 -9.24 -10.73 -8.79
N PHE A 264 -8.39 -10.66 -7.77
CA PHE A 264 -7.34 -9.64 -7.70
C PHE A 264 -6.23 -9.89 -8.73
N LEU A 265 -5.81 -11.14 -8.92
CA LEU A 265 -4.74 -11.45 -9.86
C LEU A 265 -5.15 -11.23 -11.32
N GLY A 266 -6.36 -11.65 -11.72
CA GLY A 266 -6.85 -11.39 -13.08
C GLY A 266 -6.92 -9.88 -13.36
N TYR A 267 -7.45 -9.12 -12.39
CA TYR A 267 -7.55 -7.66 -12.46
C TYR A 267 -6.18 -6.96 -12.57
N ILE A 268 -5.28 -7.17 -11.61
CA ILE A 268 -4.01 -6.42 -11.58
C ILE A 268 -3.13 -6.77 -12.78
N ASN A 269 -3.22 -8.01 -13.27
CA ASN A 269 -2.51 -8.40 -14.48
C ASN A 269 -2.97 -7.62 -15.71
N ALA A 270 -4.25 -7.30 -15.82
CA ALA A 270 -4.82 -6.51 -16.93
C ALA A 270 -4.34 -5.05 -16.96
N LEU A 271 -3.78 -4.54 -15.85
CA LEU A 271 -3.21 -3.20 -15.78
C LEU A 271 -1.79 -3.12 -16.38
N ASN A 272 -1.07 -4.24 -16.51
CA ASN A 272 0.31 -4.22 -16.99
C ASN A 272 0.42 -3.66 -18.41
N GLY A 273 1.40 -2.78 -18.63
CA GLY A 273 1.61 -2.13 -19.93
C GLY A 273 0.57 -1.08 -20.30
N SER A 274 -0.42 -0.78 -19.45
CA SER A 274 -1.46 0.22 -19.73
C SER A 274 -1.01 1.67 -19.51
N GLY A 275 0.13 1.87 -18.82
CA GLY A 275 0.61 3.18 -18.38
C GLY A 275 0.16 3.59 -16.96
N ILE A 276 -0.74 2.82 -16.34
CA ILE A 276 -0.94 2.83 -14.89
C ILE A 276 0.31 2.27 -14.20
N ASN A 277 0.71 2.88 -13.09
CA ASN A 277 1.93 2.52 -12.38
C ASN A 277 1.68 2.07 -10.94
N TYR A 278 0.53 2.38 -10.37
CA TYR A 278 0.13 1.82 -9.08
C TYR A 278 -1.38 1.57 -9.01
N ASP A 279 -1.76 0.63 -8.16
CA ASP A 279 -3.13 0.27 -7.82
C ASP A 279 -3.33 0.36 -6.30
N SER A 280 -4.57 0.52 -5.85
CA SER A 280 -4.91 0.42 -4.42
C SER A 280 -6.26 -0.30 -4.23
N THR A 281 -6.38 -1.46 -4.86
CA THR A 281 -7.63 -2.25 -4.89
C THR A 281 -7.59 -3.44 -3.92
N ALA A 282 -6.42 -3.90 -3.48
CA ALA A 282 -6.29 -5.05 -2.58
C ALA A 282 -6.73 -4.70 -1.15
N GLY A 283 -8.05 -4.74 -0.92
CA GLY A 283 -8.68 -4.52 0.38
C GLY A 283 -9.98 -5.31 0.53
N PHE A 284 -10.57 -5.23 1.72
CA PHE A 284 -11.82 -5.90 2.05
C PHE A 284 -13.03 -4.98 1.92
N ARG A 285 -14.13 -5.52 1.36
CA ARG A 285 -15.39 -4.77 1.19
C ARG A 285 -16.19 -4.61 2.50
N ASN A 286 -16.10 -5.58 3.40
CA ASN A 286 -17.01 -5.72 4.55
C ASN A 286 -16.29 -5.95 5.89
N GLN A 287 -14.97 -5.81 5.92
CA GLN A 287 -14.15 -5.89 7.13
C GLN A 287 -12.91 -5.01 6.95
N ILE A 288 -12.20 -4.69 8.02
CA ILE A 288 -10.93 -3.97 7.98
C ILE A 288 -9.76 -4.97 7.97
N GLY A 289 -8.66 -4.63 7.30
CA GLY A 289 -7.47 -5.49 7.23
C GLY A 289 -6.75 -5.51 5.89
N PHE A 290 -5.65 -6.26 5.84
CA PHE A 290 -4.81 -6.43 4.66
C PHE A 290 -5.16 -7.68 3.86
N LYS A 291 -5.88 -7.52 2.73
CA LYS A 291 -6.38 -8.65 1.92
C LYS A 291 -5.28 -9.55 1.36
N ILE A 292 -4.15 -8.97 0.98
CA ILE A 292 -2.97 -9.70 0.47
C ILE A 292 -1.92 -9.99 1.56
N GLY A 293 -2.31 -9.85 2.83
CA GLY A 293 -1.47 -10.21 3.97
C GLY A 293 -0.27 -9.30 4.22
N THR A 294 -0.18 -8.13 3.57
CA THR A 294 0.88 -7.15 3.84
C THR A 294 0.34 -5.73 3.91
N SER A 295 1.01 -4.91 4.70
CA SER A 295 0.79 -3.46 4.75
C SER A 295 1.79 -2.65 3.92
N TYR A 296 2.79 -3.30 3.31
CA TYR A 296 3.77 -2.62 2.46
C TYR A 296 3.32 -2.62 0.99
N PRO A 297 3.71 -1.61 0.20
CA PRO A 297 3.45 -1.61 -1.24
C PRO A 297 4.24 -2.72 -1.97
N ILE A 298 3.62 -3.43 -2.92
CA ILE A 298 4.15 -4.66 -3.57
C ILE A 298 4.06 -4.58 -5.09
N TRP A 299 5.10 -5.01 -5.79
CA TRP A 299 5.06 -5.07 -7.26
C TRP A 299 4.33 -6.31 -7.80
N TYR A 300 3.39 -6.07 -8.70
CA TYR A 300 2.73 -7.07 -9.55
C TYR A 300 3.06 -6.77 -11.01
N GLY A 301 4.25 -7.20 -11.45
CA GLY A 301 4.77 -6.80 -12.76
C GLY A 301 5.24 -5.34 -12.74
N ASP A 302 4.63 -4.46 -13.53
CA ASP A 302 4.96 -3.04 -13.60
C ASP A 302 4.03 -2.13 -12.78
N VAL A 303 3.05 -2.73 -12.07
CA VAL A 303 2.10 -2.03 -11.20
C VAL A 303 2.44 -2.26 -9.74
N LEU A 304 2.57 -1.17 -8.98
CA LEU A 304 2.73 -1.21 -7.53
C LEU A 304 1.35 -1.28 -6.86
N GLU A 305 1.04 -2.37 -6.18
CA GLU A 305 -0.13 -2.41 -5.30
C GLU A 305 0.16 -1.69 -3.99
N ILE A 306 -0.72 -0.76 -3.61
CA ILE A 306 -0.77 -0.12 -2.28
C ILE A 306 -1.94 -0.74 -1.52
N PRO A 307 -1.70 -1.73 -0.64
CA PRO A 307 -2.75 -2.48 0.04
C PRO A 307 -3.70 -1.55 0.81
N LEU A 308 -5.00 -1.84 0.75
CA LEU A 308 -6.02 -1.05 1.43
C LEU A 308 -6.41 -1.68 2.78
N LEU A 309 -6.20 -0.95 3.87
CA LEU A 309 -6.48 -1.37 5.24
C LEU A 309 -7.93 -1.11 5.64
N ILE A 310 -8.40 0.13 5.45
CA ILE A 310 -9.73 0.57 5.88
C ILE A 310 -10.45 1.27 4.73
N MET A 311 -11.65 0.79 4.44
CA MET A 311 -12.65 1.54 3.70
C MET A 311 -13.74 1.98 4.69
N ASP A 312 -14.22 3.22 4.59
CA ASP A 312 -15.29 3.79 5.42
C ASP A 312 -16.46 2.83 5.67
N SER A 313 -17.04 2.27 4.61
CA SER A 313 -18.18 1.37 4.70
C SER A 313 -17.83 0.01 5.31
N ALA A 314 -16.58 -0.42 5.19
CA ALA A 314 -16.08 -1.64 5.82
C ALA A 314 -15.85 -1.43 7.32
N LEU A 315 -15.32 -0.26 7.73
CA LEU A 315 -15.15 0.10 9.14
C LEU A 315 -16.47 0.04 9.90
N MET A 316 -17.53 0.60 9.30
CA MET A 316 -18.86 0.64 9.94
C MET A 316 -19.54 -0.73 10.07
N LYS A 317 -19.15 -1.70 9.24
CA LYS A 317 -19.65 -3.08 9.29
C LYS A 317 -18.73 -4.01 10.08
N SER A 318 -17.50 -3.59 10.32
CA SER A 318 -16.46 -4.40 10.93
C SER A 318 -16.83 -4.74 12.36
N LYS A 319 -16.56 -5.99 12.74
CA LYS A 319 -16.53 -6.40 14.15
C LYS A 319 -15.13 -6.29 14.77
N GLY A 320 -14.10 -6.10 13.94
CA GLY A 320 -12.71 -5.90 14.37
C GLY A 320 -12.44 -4.44 14.74
N THR A 321 -11.50 -4.26 15.66
CA THR A 321 -11.04 -3.00 16.24
C THR A 321 -9.85 -2.45 15.44
N PRO A 322 -9.89 -1.19 14.95
CA PRO A 322 -8.74 -0.54 14.32
C PRO A 322 -7.47 -0.53 15.18
N GLU A 323 -7.62 -0.59 16.50
CA GLU A 323 -6.56 -0.57 17.51
C GLU A 323 -5.57 -1.73 17.32
N GLU A 324 -6.06 -2.96 17.15
CA GLU A 324 -5.19 -4.13 16.93
C GLU A 324 -4.37 -3.99 15.63
N LEU A 325 -4.97 -3.39 14.59
CA LEU A 325 -4.28 -3.17 13.32
C LEU A 325 -3.25 -2.05 13.42
N MET A 326 -3.53 -1.01 14.22
CA MET A 326 -2.56 0.04 14.52
C MET A 326 -1.38 -0.51 15.32
N GLU A 327 -1.60 -1.39 16.30
CA GLU A 327 -0.51 -2.06 17.03
C GLU A 327 0.36 -2.91 16.11
N LEU A 328 -0.25 -3.64 15.16
CA LEU A 328 0.51 -4.42 14.18
C LEU A 328 1.33 -3.55 13.23
N LEU A 329 0.85 -2.35 12.88
CA LEU A 329 1.62 -1.37 12.11
C LEU A 329 2.73 -0.73 12.93
N ASP A 330 2.49 -0.40 14.20
CA ASP A 330 3.51 0.11 15.10
C ASP A 330 4.66 -0.91 15.25
N LYS A 331 4.32 -2.20 15.30
CA LYS A 331 5.30 -3.29 15.44
C LYS A 331 6.04 -3.63 14.14
N TYR A 332 5.32 -3.81 13.03
CA TYR A 332 5.90 -4.36 11.80
C TYR A 332 6.05 -3.32 10.67
N GLY A 333 5.65 -2.09 10.91
CA GLY A 333 5.64 -1.00 9.94
C GLY A 333 4.63 -1.20 8.81
N GLY A 334 4.66 -0.27 7.86
CA GLY A 334 3.85 -0.31 6.64
C GLY A 334 2.96 0.92 6.45
N ILE A 335 1.98 0.77 5.57
CA ILE A 335 1.04 1.84 5.21
C ILE A 335 -0.24 1.69 6.02
N PHE A 336 -0.63 2.78 6.69
CA PHE A 336 -1.96 2.97 7.21
C PHE A 336 -2.82 3.58 6.11
N SER A 337 -3.45 2.73 5.30
CA SER A 337 -4.22 3.14 4.14
C SER A 337 -5.71 3.27 4.45
N VAL A 338 -6.22 4.50 4.32
CA VAL A 338 -7.63 4.82 4.59
C VAL A 338 -8.29 5.32 3.31
N LEU A 339 -9.38 4.68 2.94
CA LEU A 339 -10.30 5.08 1.89
C LEU A 339 -11.59 5.59 2.53
N PHE A 340 -12.01 6.80 2.16
CA PHE A 340 -13.38 7.23 2.41
C PHE A 340 -13.95 8.06 1.27
N HIS A 341 -15.25 7.93 1.06
CA HIS A 341 -15.97 8.62 0.00
C HIS A 341 -16.41 10.01 0.47
N ASN A 342 -16.38 11.00 -0.40
CA ASN A 342 -16.73 12.38 -0.06
C ASN A 342 -18.13 12.53 0.57
N HIS A 343 -19.08 11.68 0.20
CA HIS A 343 -20.44 11.74 0.72
C HIS A 343 -20.54 11.51 2.24
N ILE A 344 -19.54 10.89 2.89
CA ILE A 344 -19.59 10.66 4.35
C ILE A 344 -19.50 11.96 5.16
N LEU A 345 -19.04 13.07 4.56
CA LEU A 345 -19.05 14.40 5.20
C LEU A 345 -20.45 15.04 5.26
N ALA A 346 -21.44 14.43 4.60
CA ALA A 346 -22.81 14.91 4.62
C ALA A 346 -23.46 14.63 6.00
N PRO A 347 -24.44 15.45 6.44
CA PRO A 347 -24.97 15.39 7.81
C PRO A 347 -25.52 14.02 8.25
N GLU A 348 -26.04 13.23 7.32
CA GLU A 348 -26.58 11.89 7.56
C GLU A 348 -25.50 10.84 7.88
N TYR A 349 -24.24 11.11 7.51
CA TYR A 349 -23.09 10.25 7.76
C TYR A 349 -22.12 10.85 8.79
N LYS A 350 -22.56 11.85 9.58
CA LYS A 350 -21.71 12.56 10.55
C LYS A 350 -20.89 11.62 11.44
N ASN A 351 -21.48 10.53 11.92
CA ASN A 351 -20.79 9.56 12.77
C ASN A 351 -19.68 8.81 12.02
N TRP A 352 -19.87 8.53 10.73
CA TRP A 352 -18.85 7.87 9.89
C TRP A 352 -17.65 8.79 9.72
N TRP A 353 -17.91 10.06 9.40
CA TRP A 353 -16.86 11.07 9.31
C TRP A 353 -16.08 11.23 10.62
N LEU A 354 -16.78 11.33 11.76
CA LEU A 354 -16.12 11.47 13.06
C LEU A 354 -15.22 10.27 13.40
N GLN A 355 -15.66 9.05 13.11
CA GLN A 355 -14.84 7.85 13.34
C GLN A 355 -13.60 7.83 12.46
N ILE A 356 -13.73 8.09 11.15
CA ILE A 356 -12.59 8.15 10.23
C ILE A 356 -11.61 9.26 10.63
N LYS A 357 -12.13 10.45 10.95
CA LYS A 357 -11.31 11.58 11.38
C LYS A 357 -10.55 11.26 12.68
N ASN A 358 -11.23 10.76 13.71
CA ASN A 358 -10.59 10.41 14.98
C ASN A 358 -9.51 9.36 14.80
N LEU A 359 -9.77 8.36 13.95
CA LEU A 359 -8.82 7.30 13.65
C LEU A 359 -7.57 7.84 12.93
N ILE A 360 -7.74 8.74 11.96
CA ILE A 360 -6.62 9.40 11.28
C ILE A 360 -5.86 10.28 12.29
N ASP A 361 -6.56 11.04 13.13
CA ASP A 361 -5.95 11.91 14.15
C ASP A 361 -5.11 11.08 15.16
N GLU A 362 -5.61 9.91 15.59
CA GLU A 362 -4.88 8.98 16.47
C GLU A 362 -3.63 8.41 15.78
N PHE A 363 -3.73 7.96 14.53
CA PHE A 363 -2.56 7.51 13.80
C PHE A 363 -1.52 8.63 13.65
N ARG A 364 -1.99 9.86 13.37
CA ARG A 364 -1.14 11.03 13.14
C ARG A 364 -0.42 11.51 14.40
N SER A 365 -0.93 11.20 15.60
CA SER A 365 -0.18 11.47 16.83
C SER A 365 1.06 10.58 16.99
N LYS A 366 1.12 9.44 16.26
CA LYS A 366 2.26 8.50 16.28
C LYS A 366 3.19 8.66 15.08
N SER A 367 2.66 8.98 13.90
CA SER A 367 3.46 9.18 12.69
C SER A 367 3.12 10.48 11.94
N PRO A 368 4.11 11.37 11.72
CA PRO A 368 3.89 12.62 11.01
C PRO A 368 3.93 12.45 9.47
N ILE A 369 4.25 11.27 8.94
CA ILE A 369 4.46 11.08 7.50
C ILE A 369 3.15 10.73 6.81
N SER A 370 2.77 11.56 5.83
CA SER A 370 1.68 11.30 4.90
C SER A 370 2.20 11.38 3.46
N MET A 371 1.79 10.42 2.65
CA MET A 371 2.23 10.27 1.25
C MET A 371 1.01 10.01 0.36
N SER A 372 0.99 10.66 -0.80
CA SER A 372 0.06 10.30 -1.89
C SER A 372 0.46 8.97 -2.54
N GLY A 373 -0.39 8.43 -3.41
CA GLY A 373 -0.06 7.21 -4.15
C GLY A 373 1.17 7.41 -5.06
N LEU A 374 1.29 8.56 -5.70
CA LEU A 374 2.49 8.93 -6.47
C LEU A 374 3.75 9.04 -5.60
N ASP A 375 3.65 9.62 -4.41
CA ASP A 375 4.78 9.67 -3.47
C ASP A 375 5.26 8.26 -3.10
N LEU A 376 4.32 7.35 -2.80
CA LEU A 376 4.63 5.95 -2.45
C LEU A 376 5.24 5.19 -3.62
N LEU A 377 4.73 5.38 -4.84
CA LEU A 377 5.30 4.83 -6.06
C LEU A 377 6.74 5.30 -6.26
N ASN A 378 6.97 6.61 -6.15
CA ASN A 378 8.29 7.19 -6.33
C ASN A 378 9.27 6.75 -5.24
N TRP A 379 8.81 6.64 -4.00
CA TRP A 379 9.58 6.10 -2.89
C TRP A 379 9.97 4.63 -3.11
N ARG A 380 9.02 3.78 -3.50
CA ARG A 380 9.34 2.38 -3.77
C ARG A 380 10.38 2.24 -4.88
N LYS A 381 10.25 3.02 -5.96
CA LYS A 381 11.25 3.09 -7.03
C LYS A 381 12.60 3.61 -6.54
N GLN A 382 12.60 4.60 -5.63
CA GLN A 382 13.83 5.11 -5.01
C GLN A 382 14.55 3.99 -4.25
N ILE A 383 13.84 3.24 -3.40
CA ILE A 383 14.39 2.11 -2.64
C ILE A 383 14.93 1.02 -3.58
N ASP A 384 14.16 0.66 -4.62
CA ASP A 384 14.57 -0.36 -5.57
C ASP A 384 15.81 0.04 -6.41
N SER A 385 16.07 1.34 -6.55
CA SER A 385 17.24 1.88 -7.28
C SER A 385 18.51 1.99 -6.45
N LEU A 386 18.47 1.64 -5.16
CA LEU A 386 19.63 1.75 -4.28
C LEU A 386 20.63 0.63 -4.57
N GLU A 387 21.85 1.02 -4.88
CA GLU A 387 23.00 0.11 -4.89
C GLU A 387 23.78 0.28 -3.59
N ILE A 388 23.89 -0.80 -2.82
CA ILE A 388 24.51 -0.77 -1.50
C ILE A 388 25.68 -1.75 -1.48
N ASN A 389 26.85 -1.22 -1.13
CA ASN A 389 28.09 -1.97 -1.07
C ASN A 389 28.78 -1.74 0.27
N LEU A 390 29.36 -2.81 0.82
CA LEU A 390 30.25 -2.75 1.97
C LEU A 390 31.69 -2.97 1.48
N LYS A 391 32.57 -1.98 1.67
CA LYS A 391 34.00 -2.08 1.32
C LYS A 391 34.86 -1.57 2.46
N LYS A 392 35.73 -2.42 3.01
CA LYS A 392 36.67 -2.05 4.10
C LYS A 392 35.97 -1.30 5.25
N ASN A 393 34.82 -1.80 5.71
CA ASN A 393 33.94 -1.20 6.73
C ASN A 393 33.31 0.15 6.34
N LYS A 394 33.36 0.57 5.07
CA LYS A 394 32.59 1.71 4.57
C LYS A 394 31.32 1.24 3.88
N LEU A 395 30.20 1.87 4.24
CA LEU A 395 28.93 1.72 3.51
C LEU A 395 28.90 2.73 2.38
N ILE A 396 28.85 2.22 1.16
CA ILE A 396 28.75 3.02 -0.05
C ILE A 396 27.34 2.84 -0.60
N ILE A 397 26.62 3.94 -0.73
CA ILE A 397 25.26 3.97 -1.23
C ILE A 397 25.23 4.80 -2.50
N LYS A 398 24.81 4.17 -3.59
CA LYS A 398 24.60 4.84 -4.88
C LYS A 398 23.14 4.76 -5.26
N THR A 399 22.70 5.76 -5.99
CA THR A 399 21.37 5.81 -6.59
C THR A 399 21.49 6.46 -7.96
N GLU A 400 20.84 5.88 -8.95
CA GLU A 400 20.87 6.41 -10.32
C GLU A 400 20.01 7.67 -10.48
N LYS A 401 18.98 7.84 -9.63
CA LYS A 401 17.97 8.90 -9.79
C LYS A 401 17.44 9.35 -8.43
N HIS A 402 17.25 10.66 -8.30
CA HIS A 402 16.47 11.25 -7.21
C HIS A 402 14.98 11.21 -7.59
N LEU A 403 14.24 10.28 -6.99
CA LEU A 403 12.81 10.08 -7.25
C LEU A 403 11.93 10.55 -6.10
N SER A 404 12.47 10.61 -4.88
CA SER A 404 11.70 10.92 -3.68
C SER A 404 12.46 11.88 -2.77
N ASN A 405 11.73 12.85 -2.22
CA ASN A 405 12.27 13.83 -1.27
C ASN A 405 12.28 13.30 0.17
N TYR A 406 11.83 12.07 0.40
CA TYR A 406 11.86 11.47 1.73
C TYR A 406 13.25 10.85 2.00
N PRO A 407 13.72 10.89 3.25
CA PRO A 407 15.03 10.36 3.59
C PRO A 407 15.02 8.83 3.68
N VAL A 408 16.07 8.21 3.16
CA VAL A 408 16.34 6.78 3.33
C VAL A 408 17.06 6.57 4.64
N THR A 409 16.60 5.58 5.41
CA THR A 409 17.23 5.15 6.66
C THR A 409 17.82 3.77 6.49
N ILE A 410 19.12 3.66 6.77
CA ILE A 410 19.84 2.39 6.79
C ILE A 410 20.42 2.20 8.19
N GLU A 411 20.26 1.01 8.73
CA GLU A 411 20.91 0.60 9.97
C GLU A 411 22.12 -0.29 9.66
N TYR A 412 23.24 -0.04 10.32
CA TYR A 412 24.41 -0.89 10.24
C TYR A 412 25.16 -0.85 11.57
N ASN A 413 25.44 -2.03 12.12
CA ASN A 413 26.10 -2.19 13.42
C ASN A 413 25.41 -1.39 14.56
N GLY A 414 24.08 -1.42 14.60
CA GLY A 414 23.26 -0.70 15.59
C GLY A 414 23.19 0.83 15.40
N GLN A 415 23.90 1.39 14.43
CA GLN A 415 23.85 2.81 14.10
C GLN A 415 22.90 3.07 12.93
N LYS A 416 22.07 4.11 13.04
CA LYS A 416 21.13 4.52 11.98
C LYS A 416 21.70 5.69 11.18
N TYR A 417 21.67 5.54 9.87
CA TYR A 417 22.13 6.50 8.89
C TYR A 417 20.96 7.00 8.06
N ARG A 418 20.69 8.29 8.15
CA ARG A 418 19.68 9.00 7.37
C ARG A 418 20.36 9.82 6.27
N PHE A 419 19.81 9.78 5.05
CA PHE A 419 20.31 10.58 3.91
C PHE A 419 19.22 10.83 2.88
N PHE A 420 19.38 11.90 2.09
CA PHE A 420 18.53 12.23 0.95
C PHE A 420 19.24 11.85 -0.36
N THR A 421 18.50 11.25 -1.29
CA THR A 421 19.06 10.71 -2.54
C THR A 421 19.34 11.80 -3.59
N GLY A 422 19.02 13.06 -3.30
CA GLY A 422 19.24 14.22 -4.19
C GLY A 422 20.67 14.75 -4.19
N GLU A 423 21.48 14.30 -3.24
CA GLU A 423 22.91 14.54 -3.16
C GLU A 423 23.60 13.29 -3.75
N VAL A 424 24.13 13.38 -4.97
CA VAL A 424 24.70 12.23 -5.69
C VAL A 424 25.99 11.76 -5.01
N ASN A 425 26.10 10.45 -4.74
CA ASN A 425 27.20 9.74 -4.05
C ASN A 425 27.33 10.03 -2.54
N HIS A 426 26.68 9.19 -1.72
CA HIS A 426 26.91 9.17 -0.27
C HIS A 426 27.98 8.13 0.08
N GLU A 427 29.18 8.60 0.40
CA GLU A 427 30.18 7.80 1.12
C GLU A 427 30.14 8.21 2.59
N LYS A 428 29.70 7.30 3.46
CA LYS A 428 29.82 7.48 4.91
C LYS A 428 30.88 6.55 5.46
N ASN A 429 31.87 7.15 6.12
CA ASN A 429 32.77 6.39 6.99
C ASN A 429 31.94 5.90 8.17
N ILE A 430 31.86 4.58 8.32
CA ILE A 430 31.26 3.95 9.49
C ILE A 430 32.43 3.54 10.39
N HIS A 431 32.47 4.10 11.59
CA HIS A 431 33.43 3.73 12.63
C HIS A 431 32.85 2.65 13.53
#